data_AF-A0A0F6Z4M2-F1
#
_entry.id   AF-A0A0F6Z4M2-F1
#
_cell.length_a   1.000
_cell.length_b   1.000
_cell.length_c   1.000
_cell.angle_alpha   90.00
_cell.angle_beta   90.00
_cell.angle_gamma   90.00
#
_symmetry.space_group_name_H-M   'P 1'
#
loop_
_entity.id
_entity.type
_entity.pdbx_description
1 polymer ?
#
loop_
_entity_poly.entity_id
_entity_poly.type
_entity_poly.pdbx_seq_one_letter_code
_entity_poly.pdbx_strand_id
1 'polypeptide(L)'
;MDTTPSRNNEAEKMQKMYQWLDTVCAELDIDPDILAEVVPHLLNLTRDVAHGPSRPAAPMTSFLLGLAAGRSGTSTDDWAESTLVNALHLQEIIAKNYPEAK
;
A
#
# COMPACT_ATOMS: atom_id res chain seq x y z
N MET A 1 8.83 -29.08 8.59
CA MET A 1 9.65 -28.01 8.02
C MET A 1 9.07 -26.71 8.54
N ASP A 2 9.71 -26.15 9.55
CA ASP A 2 9.27 -24.93 10.21
C ASP A 2 9.69 -23.76 9.32
N THR A 3 8.75 -23.19 8.56
CA THR A 3 9.01 -22.11 7.60
C THR A 3 8.70 -20.73 8.19
N THR A 4 8.88 -20.55 9.51
CA THR A 4 8.80 -19.21 10.11
C THR A 4 9.97 -18.38 9.58
N PRO A 5 9.72 -17.27 8.87
CA PRO A 5 10.79 -16.41 8.43
C PRO A 5 11.55 -15.88 9.65
N SER A 6 12.87 -16.06 9.67
CA SER A 6 13.72 -15.39 10.66
C SER A 6 13.49 -13.88 10.57
N ARG A 7 13.32 -13.21 11.72
CA ARG A 7 13.09 -11.76 11.83
C ARG A 7 14.12 -10.93 11.04
N ASN A 8 15.34 -11.46 10.87
CA ASN A 8 16.40 -10.83 10.07
C ASN A 8 16.06 -10.79 8.57
N ASN A 9 15.41 -11.84 8.03
CA ASN A 9 15.04 -11.94 6.61
C ASN A 9 13.90 -10.96 6.25
N GLU A 10 12.94 -10.75 7.15
CA GLU A 10 11.85 -9.80 6.92
C GLU A 10 12.36 -8.35 6.93
N ALA A 11 13.22 -8.00 7.88
CA ALA A 11 13.86 -6.69 7.93
C ALA A 11 14.68 -6.40 6.66
N GLU A 12 15.46 -7.38 6.19
CA GLU A 12 16.22 -7.27 4.93
C GLU A 12 15.30 -7.08 3.71
N LYS A 13 14.17 -7.80 3.64
CA LYS A 13 13.19 -7.62 2.57
C LYS A 13 12.55 -6.24 2.58
N MET A 14 12.16 -5.75 3.76
CA MET A 14 11.60 -4.41 3.91
C MET A 14 12.62 -3.33 3.51
N GLN A 15 13.89 -3.49 3.88
CA GLN A 15 14.95 -2.57 3.47
C GLN A 15 15.11 -2.55 1.94
N LYS A 16 15.14 -3.72 1.28
CA LYS A 16 15.20 -3.82 -0.18
C LYS A 16 13.98 -3.18 -0.84
N MET A 17 12.80 -3.31 -0.24
CA MET A 17 11.58 -2.66 -0.73
C MET A 17 11.71 -1.13 -0.67
N TYR A 18 12.15 -0.56 0.46
CA TYR A 18 12.35 0.90 0.56
C TYR A 18 13.40 1.40 -0.44
N GLN A 19 14.53 0.71 -0.60
CA GLN A 19 15.53 1.05 -1.62
C GLN A 19 14.98 1.01 -3.05
N TRP A 20 14.11 0.04 -3.33
CA TRP A 20 13.42 -0.05 -4.60
C TRP A 20 12.44 1.12 -4.80
N LEU A 21 11.67 1.48 -3.77
CA LEU A 21 10.77 2.63 -3.82
C LEU A 21 11.53 3.94 -4.06
N ASP A 22 12.69 4.14 -3.42
CA ASP A 22 13.56 5.30 -3.69
C ASP A 22 13.97 5.37 -5.16
N THR A 23 14.32 4.22 -5.75
CA THR A 23 14.68 4.12 -7.18
C THR A 23 13.48 4.49 -8.07
N VAL A 24 12.30 3.97 -7.76
CA VAL A 24 11.07 4.26 -8.53
C VAL A 24 10.67 5.73 -8.41
N CYS A 25 10.78 6.31 -7.21
CA CYS A 25 10.54 7.75 -7.00
C CYS A 25 11.47 8.59 -7.87
N ALA A 26 12.76 8.26 -7.92
CA ALA A 26 13.72 8.96 -8.77
C ALA A 26 13.40 8.83 -10.27
N GLU A 27 13.03 7.63 -10.73
CA GLU A 27 12.70 7.39 -12.16
C GLU A 27 11.39 8.06 -12.60
N LEU A 28 10.45 8.27 -11.68
CA LEU A 28 9.14 8.85 -11.96
C LEU A 28 9.01 10.32 -11.55
N ASP A 29 10.08 10.94 -11.04
CA ASP A 29 10.08 12.32 -10.52
C ASP A 29 9.02 12.55 -9.43
N ILE A 30 8.97 11.62 -8.47
CA ILE A 30 8.04 11.65 -7.32
C ILE A 30 8.82 11.99 -6.06
N ASP A 31 8.34 12.98 -5.31
CA ASP A 31 8.86 13.32 -3.99
C ASP A 31 8.68 12.12 -3.02
N PRO A 32 9.76 11.54 -2.47
CA PRO A 32 9.68 10.39 -1.58
C PRO A 32 8.99 10.70 -0.24
N ASP A 33 8.83 11.98 0.15
CA ASP A 33 8.16 12.35 1.40
C ASP A 33 6.71 11.86 1.46
N ILE A 34 6.05 11.67 0.32
CA ILE A 34 4.71 11.08 0.24
C ILE A 34 4.65 9.66 0.82
N LEU A 35 5.76 8.91 0.78
CA LEU A 35 5.81 7.50 1.18
C LEU A 35 5.87 7.30 2.70
N ALA A 36 6.32 8.32 3.45
CA ALA A 36 6.59 8.22 4.88
C ALA A 36 5.38 7.71 5.67
N GLU A 37 4.18 8.19 5.32
CA GLU A 37 2.94 7.85 6.02
C GLU A 37 2.11 6.78 5.31
N VAL A 38 2.15 6.70 3.98
CA VAL A 38 1.22 5.82 3.23
C VAL A 38 1.68 4.36 3.16
N VAL A 39 2.99 4.07 3.19
CA VAL A 39 3.51 2.72 2.94
C VAL A 39 2.92 1.65 3.89
N PRO A 40 2.89 1.84 5.22
CA PRO A 40 2.31 0.83 6.12
C PRO A 40 0.84 0.55 5.82
N HIS A 41 0.08 1.59 5.47
CA HIS A 41 -1.35 1.48 5.16
C HIS A 41 -1.58 0.79 3.81
N LEU A 42 -0.80 1.11 2.78
CA LEU A 42 -0.88 0.46 1.48
C LEU A 42 -0.51 -1.02 1.55
N LEU A 43 0.48 -1.39 2.36
CA LEU A 43 0.85 -2.80 2.55
C LEU A 43 -0.24 -3.58 3.30
N ASN A 44 -0.88 -2.98 4.29
CA ASN A 44 -2.02 -3.59 4.98
C ASN A 44 -3.22 -3.73 4.05
N LEU A 45 -3.59 -2.68 3.31
CA LEU A 45 -4.65 -2.75 2.30
C LEU A 45 -4.36 -3.84 1.25
N THR A 46 -3.12 -3.90 0.74
CA THR A 46 -2.68 -4.91 -0.23
C THR A 46 -2.88 -6.33 0.32
N ARG A 47 -2.54 -6.56 1.60
CA ARG A 47 -2.78 -7.83 2.29
C ARG A 47 -4.27 -8.16 2.32
N ASP A 48 -5.10 -7.22 2.77
CA ASP A 48 -6.54 -7.42 2.92
C ASP A 48 -7.22 -7.70 1.58
N VAL A 49 -6.84 -6.96 0.53
CA VAL A 49 -7.34 -7.18 -0.85
C VAL A 49 -6.94 -8.56 -1.36
N ALA A 50 -5.69 -8.96 -1.11
CA ALA A 50 -5.16 -10.23 -1.59
C ALA A 50 -5.79 -11.45 -0.92
N HIS A 51 -6.19 -11.33 0.34
CA HIS A 51 -6.89 -12.39 1.09
C HIS A 51 -8.40 -12.37 0.93
N GLY A 52 -9.01 -11.21 0.67
CA GLY A 52 -10.45 -11.08 0.46
C GLY A 52 -10.85 -11.24 -1.00
N PRO A 53 -11.09 -10.12 -1.74
CA PRO A 53 -11.60 -10.17 -3.10
C PRO A 53 -10.82 -11.09 -4.04
N SER A 54 -9.51 -10.87 -4.17
CA SER A 54 -8.57 -11.75 -4.88
C SER A 54 -7.16 -11.14 -4.95
N ARG A 55 -6.15 -11.99 -5.13
CA ARG A 55 -4.76 -11.56 -5.34
C ARG A 55 -4.56 -10.60 -6.53
N PRO A 56 -5.17 -10.82 -7.72
CA PRO A 56 -5.06 -9.86 -8.83
C PRO A 56 -5.68 -8.49 -8.54
N ALA A 57 -6.62 -8.39 -7.60
CA ALA A 57 -7.22 -7.11 -7.26
C ALA A 57 -6.24 -6.16 -6.55
N ALA A 58 -5.23 -6.68 -5.85
CA ALA A 58 -4.27 -5.86 -5.10
C ALA A 58 -3.58 -4.77 -5.96
N PRO A 59 -2.90 -5.08 -7.08
CA PRO A 59 -2.31 -4.04 -7.93
C PRO A 59 -3.37 -3.12 -8.57
N MET A 60 -4.56 -3.64 -8.87
CA MET A 60 -5.64 -2.85 -9.47
C MET A 60 -6.20 -1.81 -8.47
N THR A 61 -6.33 -2.20 -7.20
CA THR A 61 -6.75 -1.31 -6.12
C THR A 61 -5.70 -0.21 -5.90
N SER A 62 -4.40 -0.55 -5.85
CA SER A 62 -3.34 0.45 -5.72
C SER A 62 -3.32 1.46 -6.87
N PHE A 63 -3.55 0.99 -8.10
CA PHE A 63 -3.68 1.87 -9.27
C PHE A 63 -4.86 2.86 -9.14
N LEU A 64 -6.04 2.36 -8.75
CA LEU A 64 -7.22 3.22 -8.55
C LEU A 64 -7.03 4.20 -7.39
N LEU A 65 -6.34 3.78 -6.34
CA LEU A 65 -6.03 4.63 -5.20
C LEU A 65 -5.08 5.77 -5.59
N GLY A 66 -4.07 5.49 -6.41
CA GLY A 66 -3.21 6.52 -7.00
C GLY A 66 -3.99 7.51 -7.88
N LEU A 67 -4.96 7.04 -8.68
CA LEU A 67 -5.85 7.92 -9.44
C LEU A 67 -6.76 8.78 -8.55
N ALA A 68 -7.20 8.27 -7.40
CA ALA A 68 -7.99 9.02 -6.44
C ALA A 68 -7.16 10.09 -5.71
N ALA A 69 -5.93 9.75 -5.31
CA ALA A 69 -4.97 10.69 -4.74
C ALA A 69 -4.64 11.82 -5.73
N GLY A 70 -4.34 11.52 -6.99
CA GLY A 70 -4.08 12.54 -8.00
C GLY A 70 -5.27 13.47 -8.30
N ARG A 71 -6.48 13.17 -7.80
CA ARG A 71 -7.67 14.03 -7.90
C ARG A 71 -7.94 14.86 -6.65
N SER A 72 -7.26 14.61 -5.53
CA SER A 72 -7.56 15.30 -4.26
C SER A 72 -6.94 16.68 -4.14
N GLY A 73 -5.90 16.99 -4.91
CA GLY A 73 -5.22 18.28 -4.84
C GLY A 73 -3.90 18.29 -5.60
N THR A 74 -3.03 19.22 -5.25
CA THR A 74 -1.74 19.43 -5.92
C THR A 74 -0.53 19.32 -4.98
N SER A 75 -0.74 19.02 -3.70
CA SER A 75 0.33 18.83 -2.73
C SER A 75 0.51 17.36 -2.34
N THR A 76 1.71 17.02 -1.87
CA THR A 76 2.01 15.71 -1.30
C THR A 76 1.12 15.39 -0.10
N ASP A 77 0.78 16.40 0.72
CA ASP A 77 -0.15 16.28 1.84
C ASP A 77 -1.56 15.89 1.38
N ASP A 78 -2.11 16.56 0.35
CA ASP A 78 -3.43 16.24 -0.20
C ASP A 78 -3.50 14.80 -0.72
N TRP A 79 -2.41 14.34 -1.35
CA TRP A 79 -2.31 13.01 -1.92
C TRP A 79 -2.15 11.94 -0.84
N ALA A 80 -1.34 12.20 0.19
CA ALA A 80 -1.15 11.33 1.33
C ALA A 80 -2.46 11.19 2.13
N GLU A 81 -3.10 12.30 2.48
CA GLU A 81 -4.38 12.30 3.20
C GLU A 81 -5.45 11.52 2.43
N SER A 82 -5.62 11.82 1.14
CA SER A 82 -6.57 11.11 0.27
C SER A 82 -6.26 9.61 0.20
N THR A 83 -4.99 9.24 0.08
CA THR A 83 -4.56 7.83 0.07
C THR A 83 -4.94 7.13 1.36
N LEU A 84 -4.67 7.75 2.51
CA LEU A 84 -4.96 7.18 3.83
C LEU A 84 -6.47 7.02 4.06
N VAL A 85 -7.26 8.07 3.80
CA VAL A 85 -8.72 8.05 3.95
C VAL A 85 -9.34 6.95 3.08
N ASN A 86 -8.94 6.89 1.81
CA ASN A 86 -9.48 5.90 0.89
C ASN A 86 -9.00 4.48 1.24
N ALA A 87 -7.76 4.30 1.68
CA ALA A 87 -7.26 2.99 2.09
C ALA A 87 -8.06 2.43 3.29
N LEU A 88 -8.28 3.24 4.32
CA LEU A 88 -9.07 2.85 5.49
C LEU A 88 -10.52 2.52 5.10
N HIS A 89 -11.14 3.35 4.26
CA HIS A 89 -12.49 3.09 3.77
C HIS A 89 -12.59 1.78 2.98
N LEU A 90 -11.61 1.49 2.13
CA LEU A 90 -11.57 0.22 1.39
C LEU A 90 -11.36 -0.97 2.32
N GLN A 91 -10.55 -0.86 3.37
CA GLN A 91 -10.41 -1.92 4.37
C GLN A 91 -11.74 -2.21 5.10
N GLU A 92 -12.53 -1.19 5.42
CA GLU A 92 -13.88 -1.37 5.98
C GLU A 92 -14.81 -2.12 5.00
N ILE A 93 -14.78 -1.75 3.72
CA ILE A 93 -15.55 -2.42 2.66
C ILE A 93 -15.12 -3.89 2.54
N ILE A 94 -13.81 -4.17 2.56
CA ILE A 94 -13.28 -5.53 2.48
C ILE A 94 -13.74 -6.33 3.69
N ALA A 95 -13.58 -5.81 4.90
CA ALA A 95 -13.97 -6.50 6.13
C ALA A 95 -15.48 -6.84 6.16
N LYS A 96 -16.32 -5.98 5.58
CA LYS A 96 -17.77 -6.20 5.48
C LYS A 96 -18.15 -7.25 4.42
N ASN A 97 -17.50 -7.22 3.27
CA ASN A 97 -17.89 -8.03 2.10
C ASN A 97 -17.15 -9.37 2.00
N TYR A 98 -15.98 -9.48 2.64
CA TYR A 98 -15.10 -10.65 2.66
C TYR A 98 -14.66 -10.96 4.10
N PRO A 99 -15.59 -11.28 5.01
CA PRO A 99 -15.29 -11.51 6.43
C PRO A 99 -14.30 -12.66 6.70
N GLU A 100 -14.17 -13.59 5.75
CA GLU A 100 -13.24 -14.71 5.76
C GLU A 100 -11.79 -14.34 5.41
N ALA A 101 -11.53 -13.10 4.96
CA ALA A 101 -10.23 -12.61 4.49
C ALA A 101 -9.18 -12.36 5.58
N LYS A 102 -9.48 -12.67 6.86
CA LYS A 102 -8.62 -12.38 8.02
C LYS A 102 -7.56 -13.44 8.27
#